data_AF-A0A5M9JB61-F1
#
_entry.id   AF-A0A5M9JB61-F1
#
_cell.length_a   1.000
_cell.length_b   1.000
_cell.length_c   1.000
_cell.angle_alpha   90.00
_cell.angle_beta   90.00
_cell.angle_gamma   90.00
#
_symmetry.space_group_name_H-M   'P 1'
#
loop_
_entity.id
_entity.type
_entity.pdbx_description
1 polymer ?
#
loop_
_entity_poly.entity_id
_entity_poly.type
_entity_poly.pdbx_seq_one_letter_code
_entity_poly.pdbx_strand_id
1 'polypeptide(L)'
;MLNGLDVDLLFTGELSHHEALAAVEQGKCVVTAFHSNTERAFLKDRMQSALTEAMEGKADIAVSEVDRDPFDIIHKDEVNW
;
A
#
# COMPACT_ATOMS: atom_id res chain seq x y z
N MET A 1 -2.72 16.23 -0.32
CA MET A 1 -2.35 15.92 1.08
C MET A 1 -0.83 15.97 1.31
N LEU A 2 -0.02 15.50 0.36
CA LEU A 2 1.45 15.42 0.50
C LEU A 2 2.22 16.61 -0.11
N ASN A 3 1.54 17.51 -0.84
CA ASN A 3 2.18 18.64 -1.51
C ASN A 3 2.63 19.72 -0.52
N GLY A 4 3.81 20.31 -0.75
CA GLY A 4 4.36 21.37 0.09
C GLY A 4 5.02 20.92 1.40
N LEU A 5 5.07 19.61 1.69
CA LEU A 5 5.85 19.08 2.81
C LEU A 5 7.36 19.28 2.58
N ASP A 6 8.09 19.66 3.62
CA ASP A 6 9.56 19.79 3.59
C ASP A 6 10.21 18.43 3.88
N VAL A 7 10.30 17.60 2.84
CA VAL A 7 10.82 16.23 2.90
C VAL A 7 11.55 15.88 1.61
N ASP A 8 12.56 15.02 1.73
CA ASP A 8 13.35 14.52 0.58
C ASP A 8 12.66 13.36 -0.16
N LEU A 9 11.78 12.62 0.52
CA LEU A 9 11.12 11.42 0.01
C LEU A 9 9.64 11.40 0.38
N LEU A 10 8.80 11.13 -0.62
CA LEU A 10 7.40 10.76 -0.46
C LEU A 10 7.25 9.25 -0.68
N PHE A 11 6.91 8.52 0.40
CA PHE A 11 6.53 7.11 0.35
C PHE A 11 5.03 6.99 0.61
N THR A 12 4.29 6.46 -0.37
CA THR A 12 2.82 6.39 -0.31
C THR A 12 2.30 5.25 -1.17
N GLY A 13 1.00 4.94 -1.05
CA GLY A 13 0.34 3.97 -1.93
C GLY A 13 0.25 4.50 -3.37
N GLU A 14 -0.38 5.67 -3.53
CA GLU A 14 -0.72 6.24 -4.84
C GLU A 14 -0.43 7.74 -4.90
N LEU A 15 -0.18 8.22 -6.12
CA LEU A 15 -0.19 9.63 -6.51
C LEU A 15 -0.77 9.72 -7.93
N SER A 16 -1.51 10.79 -8.20
CA SER A 16 -1.86 11.11 -9.59
C SER A 16 -0.62 11.55 -10.37
N HIS A 17 -0.72 11.51 -11.71
CA HIS A 17 0.36 11.93 -12.60
C HIS A 17 0.89 13.34 -12.26
N HIS A 18 -0.02 14.30 -12.05
CA HIS A 18 0.37 15.68 -11.76
C HIS A 18 0.92 15.87 -10.35
N GLU A 19 0.48 15.07 -9.37
CA GLU A 19 1.08 15.12 -8.03
C GLU A 19 2.50 14.57 -8.03
N ALA A 20 2.74 13.47 -8.75
CA ALA A 20 4.09 12.91 -8.91
C ALA A 20 5.01 13.91 -9.63
N LEU A 21 4.53 14.53 -10.73
CA LEU A 21 5.31 15.54 -11.45
C LEU A 21 5.65 16.74 -10.57
N ALA A 22 4.67 17.28 -9.86
CA ALA A 22 4.89 18.43 -8.97
C ALA A 22 5.89 18.11 -7.84
N ALA A 23 5.89 16.89 -7.31
CA ALA A 23 6.86 16.46 -6.31
C ALA A 23 8.28 16.38 -6.89
N VAL A 24 8.43 15.81 -8.10
CA VAL A 24 9.72 15.71 -8.79
C VAL A 24 10.27 17.10 -9.15
N GLU A 25 9.42 18.02 -9.61
CA GLU A 25 9.81 19.41 -9.92
C GLU A 25 10.28 20.18 -8.67
N GLN A 26 9.80 19.79 -7.49
CA GLN A 26 10.27 20.31 -6.20
C GLN A 26 11.56 19.63 -5.71
N GLY A 27 12.17 18.75 -6.51
CA GLY A 27 13.42 18.05 -6.17
C GLY A 27 13.24 16.85 -5.25
N LYS A 28 12.02 16.32 -5.10
CA LYS A 28 11.72 15.21 -4.19
C LYS A 28 11.80 13.86 -4.88
N CYS A 29 12.18 12.84 -4.12
CA CYS A 29 12.02 11.46 -4.51
C CYS A 29 10.58 10.98 -4.23
N VAL A 30 10.04 10.16 -5.11
CA VAL A 30 8.70 9.57 -4.97
C VAL A 30 8.82 8.05 -5.10
N VAL A 31 8.28 7.33 -4.12
CA VAL A 31 8.10 5.88 -4.17
C VAL A 31 6.63 5.58 -3.91
N THR A 32 5.94 5.08 -4.93
CA THR A 32 4.56 4.58 -4.84
C THR A 32 4.57 3.06 -4.83
N ALA A 33 3.96 2.44 -3.81
CA ALA A 33 3.98 1.00 -3.65
C ALA A 33 2.60 0.33 -3.82
N PHE A 34 1.65 1.04 -4.45
CA PHE A 34 0.23 0.69 -4.54
C PHE A 34 -0.47 0.62 -3.18
N HIS A 35 -1.76 0.92 -3.16
CA HIS A 35 -2.51 1.12 -1.94
C HIS A 35 -2.56 -0.16 -1.09
N SER A 36 -3.13 -1.22 -1.64
CA SER A 36 -3.38 -2.46 -0.91
C SER A 36 -2.09 -3.21 -0.57
N ASN A 37 -1.06 -3.11 -1.42
CA ASN A 37 0.22 -3.79 -1.21
C ASN A 37 0.95 -3.33 0.06
N THR A 38 0.84 -2.06 0.44
CA THR A 38 1.51 -1.54 1.65
C THR A 38 0.69 -1.75 2.92
N GLU A 39 -0.64 -1.83 2.80
CA GLU A 39 -1.54 -1.82 3.95
C GLU A 39 -2.01 -3.21 4.37
N ARG A 40 -2.04 -4.18 3.45
CA ARG A 40 -2.63 -5.50 3.71
C ARG A 40 -1.92 -6.30 4.81
N ALA A 41 -0.63 -6.05 5.02
CA ALA A 41 0.12 -6.63 6.14
C ALA A 41 -0.51 -6.29 7.50
N PHE A 42 -1.16 -5.13 7.64
CA PHE A 42 -1.86 -4.74 8.85
C PHE A 42 -2.92 -5.75 9.30
N LEU A 43 -3.62 -6.39 8.37
CA LEU A 43 -4.67 -7.36 8.68
C LEU A 43 -4.10 -8.54 9.50
N LYS A 44 -2.94 -9.06 9.05
CA LYS A 44 -2.25 -10.18 9.69
C LYS A 44 -1.46 -9.74 10.91
N ASP A 45 -0.71 -8.65 10.79
CA ASP A 45 0.31 -8.27 11.78
C ASP A 45 -0.28 -7.55 12.98
N ARG A 46 -1.47 -6.95 12.85
CA ARG A 46 -2.09 -6.12 13.90
C ARG A 46 -3.57 -6.41 14.11
N MET A 47 -4.37 -6.42 13.05
CA MET A 47 -5.83 -6.45 13.20
C MET A 47 -6.33 -7.81 13.69
N GLN A 48 -5.77 -8.92 13.18
CA GLN A 48 -6.18 -10.27 13.60
C GLN A 48 -6.00 -10.46 15.10
N SER A 49 -4.84 -10.08 15.67
CA SER A 49 -4.60 -10.19 17.11
C SER A 49 -5.51 -9.27 17.92
N ALA A 50 -5.69 -8.02 17.47
CA ALA A 50 -6.55 -7.06 18.16
C ALA A 50 -8.02 -7.51 18.20
N LEU A 51 -8.52 -8.07 17.11
CA LEU A 51 -9.88 -8.63 17.05
C LEU A 51 -10.01 -9.90 17.88
N THR A 52 -9.00 -10.77 17.86
CA THR A 52 -9.00 -12.00 18.68
C THR A 52 -9.10 -11.65 20.17
N GLU A 53 -8.33 -10.66 20.61
CA GLU A 53 -8.39 -10.15 21.98
C GLU A 53 -9.76 -9.55 22.30
N ALA A 54 -10.25 -8.64 21.45
CA ALA A 54 -11.54 -7.98 21.65
C ALA A 54 -12.73 -8.95 21.67
N MET A 55 -12.63 -10.08 20.97
CA MET A 55 -13.68 -11.10 20.92
C MET A 55 -13.60 -12.10 22.08
N GLU A 56 -12.54 -12.12 22.88
CA GLU A 56 -12.38 -13.02 24.03
C GLU A 56 -12.64 -14.51 23.67
N GLY A 57 -12.29 -14.92 22.45
CA GLY A 57 -12.53 -16.29 21.96
C GLY A 57 -13.99 -16.61 21.61
N LYS A 58 -14.88 -15.62 21.49
CA LYS A 58 -16.29 -15.82 21.09
C LYS A 58 -16.49 -16.02 19.59
N ALA A 59 -15.44 -15.79 18.79
CA ALA A 59 -15.47 -15.97 17.34
C ALA A 59 -14.09 -16.37 16.82
N ASP A 60 -14.11 -17.16 15.75
CA ASP A 60 -12.90 -17.49 14.99
C ASP A 60 -12.55 -16.32 14.07
N ILE A 61 -11.31 -15.83 14.17
CA ILE A 61 -10.82 -14.70 13.37
C ILE A 61 -9.81 -15.19 12.35
N ALA A 62 -10.11 -14.97 11.07
CA ALA A 62 -9.24 -15.31 9.95
C ALA A 62 -8.98 -14.09 9.05
N VAL A 63 -7.84 -14.10 8.37
CA VAL A 63 -7.50 -13.14 7.30
C VAL A 63 -7.72 -13.83 5.96
N SER A 64 -8.34 -13.14 5.00
CA SER A 64 -8.61 -13.70 3.68
C SER A 64 -7.32 -14.02 2.92
N GLU A 65 -7.21 -15.26 2.42
CA GLU A 65 -6.06 -15.73 1.62
C GLU A 65 -6.22 -15.45 0.11
N VAL A 66 -7.45 -15.16 -0.35
CA VAL A 66 -7.75 -14.97 -1.79
C VAL A 66 -7.78 -13.51 -2.22
N ASP A 67 -8.00 -12.61 -1.28
CA ASP A 67 -8.09 -11.18 -1.54
C ASP A 67 -6.67 -10.60 -1.70
N ARG A 68 -6.51 -9.72 -2.70
CA ARG A 68 -5.22 -9.24 -3.22
C ARG A 68 -5.40 -7.91 -3.94
N ASP A 69 -4.29 -7.19 -4.15
CA ASP A 69 -4.31 -5.98 -4.96
C ASP A 69 -4.82 -6.29 -6.39
N PRO A 70 -5.69 -5.43 -6.96
CA PRO A 70 -6.25 -5.65 -8.30
C PRO A 70 -5.23 -5.42 -9.43
N PHE A 71 -4.08 -4.83 -9.14
CA PHE A 71 -3.03 -4.57 -10.13
C PHE A 71 -1.92 -5.61 -10.07
N ASP A 72 -1.41 -5.97 -11.25
CA ASP A 72 -0.22 -6.78 -11.43
C ASP A 72 0.84 -5.98 -12.19
N ILE A 73 2.10 -6.07 -11.74
CA ILE A 73 3.24 -5.51 -12.46
C ILE A 73 3.67 -6.55 -13.48
N ILE A 74 3.56 -6.21 -14.77
CA ILE A 74 3.99 -7.09 -15.85
C ILE A 74 5.36 -6.64 -16.34
N HIS A 75 6.38 -7.49 -16.20
CA HIS A 75 7.67 -7.20 -16.81
C HIS A 75 7.69 -7.59 -18.27
N LYS A 76 8.47 -6.83 -19.04
CA LYS A 76 8.60 -6.96 -20.48
C LYS A 76 9.05 -8.38 -20.91
N ASP A 77 9.80 -9.05 -20.04
CA ASP A 77 10.40 -10.37 -20.29
C ASP A 77 9.50 -11.52 -19.79
N GLU A 78 8.38 -11.21 -19.12
CA GLU A 78 7.46 -12.19 -18.52
C GLU A 78 6.25 -12.49 -19.40
N VAL A 79 6.13 -11.80 -20.55
CA VAL A 79 5.02 -11.95 -21.48
C VAL A 79 5.52 -12.21 -22.90
N ASN A 80 4.96 -13.22 -23.57
CA ASN A 80 5.06 -13.40 -25.02
C ASN A 80 4.00 -12.52 -25.71
N TRP A 81 4.12 -11.21 -25.54
CA TRP A 81 3.53 -10.22 -26.45
C TRP A 81 4.12 -10.29 -27.86
#